data_AF-A0A9N9YYZ5-F1
#
_entry.id   AF-A0A9N9YYZ5-F1
#
_cell.length_a   1.000
_cell.length_b   1.000
_cell.length_c   1.000
_cell.angle_alpha   90.00
_cell.angle_beta   90.00
_cell.angle_gamma   90.00
#
_symmetry.space_group_name_H-M   'P 1'
#
loop_
_entity.id
_entity.type
_entity.pdbx_description
1 polymer ?
#
loop_
_entity_poly.entity_id
_entity_poly.type
_entity_poly.pdbx_seq_one_letter_code
_entity_poly.pdbx_strand_id
1 'polypeptide(L)'
;MTEIVSRRISIHEAIGENKRTTCVRLIGGTAIDAKEVILSAGLRSPQLLQLSGIGDPEELKDAGIEPRDDMLDVGKGLSDHLSFFQHWRSLTFRQSIY
;
A
#
# COMPACT_ATOMS: atom_id res chain seq x y z
N MET A 1 11.45 -16.36 4.54
CA MET A 1 10.81 -15.25 3.79
C MET A 1 9.61 -15.85 3.10
N THR A 2 8.38 -15.43 3.40
CA THR A 2 7.19 -15.93 2.71
C THR A 2 6.84 -14.97 1.57
N GLU A 3 6.78 -15.47 0.32
CA GLU A 3 6.49 -14.67 -0.87
C GLU A 3 4.97 -14.51 -1.09
N ILE A 4 4.25 -14.00 -0.10
CA ILE A 4 2.80 -13.79 -0.21
C ILE A 4 2.52 -12.30 -0.35
N VAL A 5 2.08 -11.89 -1.53
CA VAL A 5 1.74 -10.50 -1.84
C VAL A 5 0.24 -10.40 -2.11
N SER A 6 -0.43 -9.46 -1.45
CA SER A 6 -1.83 -9.12 -1.71
C SER A 6 -1.97 -8.27 -2.97
N ARG A 7 -3.02 -8.54 -3.75
CA ARG A 7 -3.34 -7.79 -4.99
C ARG A 7 -4.45 -6.76 -4.76
N ARG A 8 -5.51 -7.17 -4.07
CA ARG A 8 -6.65 -6.32 -3.68
C ARG A 8 -7.43 -6.97 -2.54
N ILE A 9 -8.20 -6.18 -1.82
CA ILE A 9 -9.22 -6.66 -0.88
C ILE A 9 -10.58 -6.65 -1.58
N SER A 10 -11.48 -7.56 -1.18
CA SER A 10 -12.85 -7.60 -1.70
C SER A 10 -13.81 -7.19 -0.59
N ILE A 11 -14.49 -6.07 -0.81
CA ILE A 11 -15.58 -5.61 0.02
C ILE A 11 -16.84 -6.35 -0.40
N HIS A 12 -17.59 -6.84 0.59
CA HIS A 12 -18.95 -7.29 0.41
C HIS A 12 -19.88 -6.32 1.14
N GLU A 13 -21.03 -6.01 0.55
CA GLU A 13 -22.09 -5.33 1.28
C GLU A 13 -22.61 -6.27 2.36
N ALA A 14 -22.50 -5.87 3.63
CA ALA A 14 -23.27 -6.52 4.68
C ALA A 14 -24.70 -5.96 4.65
N ILE A 15 -25.65 -6.72 5.21
CA ILE A 15 -27.06 -6.30 5.28
C ILE A 15 -27.16 -4.96 6.03
N GLY A 16 -27.41 -3.85 5.32
CA GLY A 16 -27.48 -2.47 5.85
C GLY A 16 -26.48 -1.49 5.19
N GLU A 17 -26.30 -0.28 5.74
CA GLU A 17 -25.34 0.74 5.25
C GLU A 17 -23.86 0.43 5.58
N ASN A 18 -23.58 -0.61 6.38
CA ASN A 18 -22.22 -0.95 6.79
C ASN A 18 -21.52 -1.85 5.76
N LYS A 19 -20.57 -1.29 5.01
CA LYS A 19 -19.68 -2.03 4.13
C LYS A 19 -18.71 -2.88 4.96
N ARG A 20 -18.55 -4.18 4.63
CA ARG A 20 -17.63 -5.08 5.34
C ARG A 20 -16.68 -5.78 4.39
N THR A 21 -15.38 -5.71 4.69
CA THR A 21 -14.38 -6.50 3.96
C THR A 21 -14.28 -7.89 4.59
N THR A 22 -14.49 -8.93 3.79
CA THR A 22 -14.47 -10.33 4.26
C THR A 22 -13.48 -11.21 3.51
N CYS A 23 -12.74 -10.66 2.53
CA CYS A 23 -11.86 -11.46 1.69
C CYS A 23 -10.64 -10.66 1.21
N VAL A 24 -9.48 -11.32 1.19
CA VAL A 24 -8.23 -10.80 0.60
C VAL A 24 -7.86 -11.65 -0.62
N ARG A 25 -7.59 -11.01 -1.75
CA ARG A 25 -7.13 -11.68 -2.97
C ARG A 25 -5.62 -11.51 -3.12
N LEU A 26 -4.92 -12.63 -3.19
CA LEU A 26 -3.49 -12.69 -3.38
C LEU A 26 -3.09 -12.60 -4.86
N ILE A 27 -1.84 -12.26 -5.11
CA ILE A 27 -1.20 -12.51 -6.40
C ILE A 27 -1.18 -14.03 -6.63
N GLY A 28 -1.59 -14.48 -7.82
CA GLY A 28 -1.82 -15.90 -8.13
C GLY A 28 -3.29 -16.35 -8.08
N GLY A 29 -4.20 -15.47 -7.65
CA GLY A 29 -5.65 -15.71 -7.75
C GLY A 29 -6.29 -16.38 -6.53
N THR A 30 -5.49 -16.88 -5.59
CA THR A 30 -5.98 -17.39 -4.30
C THR A 30 -6.73 -16.31 -3.54
N ALA A 31 -7.90 -16.68 -3.01
CA ALA A 31 -8.72 -15.85 -2.14
C ALA A 31 -8.67 -16.44 -0.72
N ILE A 32 -8.50 -15.58 0.27
CA ILE A 32 -8.54 -15.94 1.70
C ILE A 32 -9.70 -15.20 2.34
N ASP A 33 -10.65 -15.95 2.86
CA ASP A 33 -11.79 -15.41 3.58
C ASP A 33 -11.44 -15.15 5.04
N ALA A 34 -11.93 -14.04 5.58
CA ALA A 34 -11.74 -13.63 6.95
C ALA A 34 -12.99 -12.92 7.47
N LYS A 35 -13.20 -12.97 8.79
CA LYS A 35 -14.25 -12.16 9.43
C LYS A 35 -13.92 -10.67 9.34
N GLU A 36 -12.64 -10.33 9.45
CA GLU A 36 -12.16 -8.95 9.40
C GLU A 36 -10.83 -8.93 8.67
N VAL A 37 -10.53 -7.81 8.01
CA VAL A 37 -9.29 -7.59 7.29
C VAL A 37 -8.65 -6.31 7.81
N ILE A 38 -7.42 -6.43 8.31
CA ILE A 38 -6.63 -5.29 8.80
C ILE A 38 -5.51 -5.03 7.79
N LEU A 39 -5.42 -3.80 7.29
CA LEU A 39 -4.35 -3.40 6.38
C LEU A 39 -3.14 -2.89 7.15
N SER A 40 -2.07 -3.69 7.13
CA SER A 40 -0.78 -3.37 7.76
C SER A 40 0.38 -3.37 6.77
N ALA A 41 0.14 -2.94 5.52
CA ALA A 41 1.10 -2.96 4.43
C ALA A 41 2.00 -1.71 4.35
N GLY A 42 2.02 -0.89 5.41
CA GLY A 42 2.81 0.34 5.48
C GLY A 42 2.45 1.30 4.33
N LEU A 43 3.48 1.78 3.62
CA LEU A 43 3.32 2.66 2.46
C LEU A 43 2.39 2.09 1.36
N ARG A 44 2.21 0.77 1.31
CA ARG A 44 1.36 0.09 0.31
C ARG A 44 -0.09 -0.10 0.75
N SER A 45 -0.46 0.22 2.00
CA SER A 45 -1.86 0.19 2.44
C SER A 45 -2.79 1.06 1.58
N PRO A 46 -2.48 2.35 1.29
CA PRO A 46 -3.32 3.16 0.39
C PRO A 46 -3.39 2.61 -1.03
N GLN A 47 -2.29 2.04 -1.55
CA GLN A 47 -2.29 1.37 -2.86
C GLN A 47 -3.27 0.18 -2.89
N LEU A 48 -3.31 -0.63 -1.82
CA LEU A 48 -4.24 -1.75 -1.73
C LEU A 48 -5.70 -1.30 -1.66
N LEU A 49 -6.00 -0.19 -0.98
CA LEU A 49 -7.33 0.42 -0.96
C LEU A 49 -7.75 0.87 -2.37
N GLN A 50 -6.89 1.61 -3.07
CA GLN A 50 -7.16 2.09 -4.43
C GLN A 50 -7.37 0.94 -5.42
N LEU A 51 -6.50 -0.08 -5.40
CA LEU A 51 -6.67 -1.31 -6.22
C LEU A 51 -7.96 -2.10 -5.90
N SER A 52 -8.59 -1.79 -4.77
CA SER A 52 -9.86 -2.37 -4.34
C SER A 52 -11.07 -1.48 -4.63
N GLY A 53 -10.86 -0.34 -5.28
CA GLY A 53 -11.90 0.64 -5.64
C GLY A 53 -12.22 1.64 -4.52
N ILE A 54 -11.34 1.84 -3.54
CA ILE A 54 -11.52 2.79 -2.44
C ILE A 54 -10.52 3.93 -2.62
N GLY A 55 -10.99 5.14 -2.90
CA GLY A 55 -10.13 6.30 -3.19
C GLY A 55 -10.85 7.40 -3.95
N ASP A 56 -10.09 8.31 -4.57
CA ASP A 56 -10.64 9.34 -5.45
C ASP A 56 -11.28 8.71 -6.70
N PRO A 57 -12.59 8.89 -6.94
CA PRO A 57 -13.28 8.27 -8.06
C PRO A 57 -12.70 8.61 -9.44
N GLU A 58 -12.18 9.81 -9.63
CA GLU A 58 -11.61 10.23 -10.92
C GLU A 58 -10.24 9.56 -11.14
N GLU A 59 -9.37 9.55 -10.12
CA GLU A 59 -8.08 8.84 -10.20
C GLU A 59 -8.26 7.33 -10.41
N LEU A 60 -9.29 6.74 -9.78
CA LEU A 60 -9.62 5.32 -9.96
C LEU A 60 -10.11 5.02 -11.38
N LYS A 61 -11.01 5.84 -11.93
CA LYS A 61 -11.50 5.70 -13.31
C LYS A 61 -10.37 5.84 -14.33
N ASP A 62 -9.49 6.83 -14.15
CA ASP A 62 -8.31 7.04 -15.01
C ASP A 62 -7.37 5.82 -14.98
N ALA A 63 -7.29 5.12 -13.84
CA ALA A 63 -6.54 3.88 -13.69
C ALA A 63 -7.30 2.62 -14.18
N GLY A 64 -8.52 2.75 -14.69
CA GLY A 64 -9.36 1.63 -15.15
C GLY A 64 -9.93 0.78 -14.00
N ILE A 65 -10.08 1.36 -12.81
CA ILE A 65 -10.60 0.71 -11.61
C ILE A 65 -12.02 1.25 -11.32
N GLU A 66 -12.98 0.35 -11.15
CA GLU A 66 -14.35 0.72 -10.76
C GLU A 66 -14.39 1.29 -9.33
N PRO A 67 -14.82 2.55 -9.13
CA PRO A 67 -14.97 3.12 -7.79
C PRO A 67 -16.08 2.42 -7.00
N ARG A 68 -15.77 2.04 -5.75
CA ARG A 68 -16.70 1.40 -4.80
C ARG A 68 -16.95 2.24 -3.56
N ASP A 69 -15.98 3.06 -3.20
CA ASP A 69 -16.10 4.02 -2.11
C ASP A 69 -15.31 5.29 -2.42
N ASP A 70 -15.93 6.42 -2.19
CA ASP A 70 -15.33 7.73 -2.39
C ASP A 70 -14.58 8.14 -1.12
N MET A 71 -13.24 8.11 -1.19
CA MET A 71 -12.37 8.54 -0.11
C MET A 71 -11.17 9.28 -0.68
N LEU A 72 -11.35 10.59 -0.93
CA LEU A 72 -10.37 11.48 -1.55
C LEU A 72 -8.98 11.50 -0.86
N ASP A 73 -8.94 11.27 0.47
CA ASP A 73 -7.70 11.31 1.25
C ASP A 73 -6.83 10.04 1.09
N VAL A 74 -7.35 8.96 0.50
CA VAL A 74 -6.59 7.70 0.34
C VAL A 74 -5.40 7.92 -0.60
N GLY A 75 -4.20 7.67 -0.08
CA GLY A 75 -2.95 7.86 -0.80
C GLY A 75 -2.42 9.29 -0.79
N LYS A 76 -3.10 10.21 -0.09
CA LYS A 76 -2.66 11.59 0.13
C LYS A 76 -1.97 11.72 1.50
N GLY A 77 -1.36 12.88 1.74
CA GLY A 77 -0.79 13.21 3.05
C GLY A 77 0.48 12.43 3.43
N LEU A 78 1.20 11.84 2.46
CA LEU A 78 2.50 11.23 2.75
C LEU A 78 3.47 12.30 3.26
N SER A 79 3.97 12.09 4.47
CA SER A 79 5.02 12.89 5.08
C SER A 79 6.24 12.00 5.30
N ASP A 80 7.40 12.49 4.90
CA ASP A 80 8.68 11.83 5.14
C ASP A 80 9.71 12.86 5.57
N HIS A 81 10.77 12.40 6.22
CA HIS A 81 11.87 13.24 6.66
C HIS A 81 12.92 13.36 5.55
N LEU A 82 13.23 14.60 5.17
CA LEU A 82 14.35 14.88 4.27
C LEU A 82 15.67 14.40 4.89
N SER A 83 16.42 13.60 4.14
CA SER A 83 17.75 13.14 4.53
C SER A 83 18.81 13.77 3.63
N PHE A 84 19.84 14.37 4.23
CA PHE A 84 20.98 14.93 3.51
C PHE A 84 22.28 14.31 4.00
N PHE A 85 23.05 13.73 3.07
CA PHE A 85 24.28 13.01 3.38
C PHE A 85 25.50 13.87 3.05
N GLN A 86 26.29 14.19 4.07
CA GLN A 86 27.58 14.87 3.90
C GLN A 86 28.71 13.85 4.01
N HIS A 87 29.44 13.67 2.92
CA HIS A 87 30.59 12.78 2.85
C HIS A 87 31.88 13.59 2.99
N TRP A 88 32.73 13.20 3.93
CA TRP A 88 34.04 13.80 4.15
C TRP A 88 35.12 12.74 3.92
N ARG A 89 36.20 13.12 3.20
CA ARG A 89 37.37 12.25 3.05
C ARG A 89 38.25 12.38 4.30
N SER A 90 38.37 11.30 5.08
CA SER A 90 39.38 11.24 6.14
C SER A 90 40.78 11.13 5.52
N LEU A 91 41.72 11.97 5.96
CA LEU A 91 43.11 12.03 5.45
C LEU A 91 44.06 11.04 6.15
N THR A 92 43.54 9.99 6.80
CA THR A 92 44.37 8.97 7.46
C THR A 92 44.36 7.67 6.66
N PHE A 93 45.07 7.66 5.53
CA PHE A 93 45.69 6.42 5.04
C PHE A 93 47.03 6.78 4.38
N ARG A 94 48.03 7.07 5.23
CA ARG A 94 49.41 7.00 4.78
C ARG A 94 49.73 5.51 4.65
N GLN A 95 49.51 4.97 3.45
CA GLN A 95 49.98 3.65 3.11
C GLN A 95 51.51 3.72 3.16
N SER A 96 52.08 3.22 4.25
CA SER A 96 53.52 3.02 4.41
C SER A 96 53.90 1.88 3.48
N ILE A 97 54.45 2.23 2.33
CA ILE A 97 55.19 1.32 1.47
C ILE A 97 56.57 1.94 1.26
N TYR A 98 57.56 1.11 1.61
CA TYR A 98 59.02 1.25 1.68
C TYR A 98 59.67 2.32 0.80
#